data_AF-A0A5C4U153-F1
#
_entry.id   AF-A0A5C4U153-F1
#
_cell.length_a   1.000
_cell.length_b   1.000
_cell.length_c   1.000
_cell.angle_alpha   90.00
_cell.angle_beta   90.00
_cell.angle_gamma   90.00
#
_symmetry.space_group_name_H-M   'P 1'
#
loop_
_entity.id
_entity.type
_entity.pdbx_description
1 polymer ?
#
loop_
_entity_poly.entity_id
_entity_poly.type
_entity_poly.pdbx_seq_one_letter_code
_entity_poly.pdbx_strand_id
1 'polypeptide(L)'
;MKTSWHRRLSRPVTLWICALVVAGLVHPALPNYRWVLIHTFTLGVLTNSILVWSQHFTEKFLHTRLDESRRPAQLLRSRLLNAGIILTLVGQLLIDAPLPPIIRNTLVVAGPAAIAVACTWHAVVIMGQAWAARRQSPRHAPAVASYAVASLALPFGAVVGSLMALGVSAETHSHLRQAHVIINVFGFVGLTAAATLTVLFPAIWRTRSAGSGEAWALGLLTLGVIASGAGAVAGVHAIVVSGLVLILAGWAWLCVGWLTAVSEVLRDPRDRISYSALSVLAATIWLLGTLAFVTGHAAAGTSVPIPTIALVVGFAAQLLVGVMCYLLPTTMRGGPGAVRAGMQFTQKGGVFRSTLTNLGLLIWLAAESSWLRVLASLLAIGALLAFVPLTARGARAQLAVIRKQSPAPQPRESHSGWQQLSLALALVALVVACFGGLGGAPRSTPSTTASSAPSTGQTTTIAVTMEHMAFSPNELVVPRGNSLVIELTNASDMDHDLIIEGRAHSGRLAPGQSARIEVGPVAEPLEGWCTIAGHRTQGMTLSVVPA
;
A
#
# COMPACT_ATOMS: atom_id res chain seq x y z
N MET A 1 4.67 -0.63 36.77
CA MET A 1 5.70 -0.46 35.71
C MET A 1 5.35 -1.09 34.35
N LYS A 2 4.93 -2.36 34.24
CA LYS A 2 4.63 -3.03 32.94
C LYS A 2 3.69 -2.25 31.99
N THR A 3 2.69 -1.55 32.53
CA THR A 3 1.70 -0.77 31.75
C THR A 3 2.23 0.54 31.18
N SER A 4 3.30 1.13 31.73
CA SER A 4 3.86 2.38 31.20
C SER A 4 4.76 2.14 29.99
N TRP A 5 5.42 0.98 29.92
CA TRP A 5 6.38 0.66 28.88
C TRP A 5 5.74 0.32 27.53
N HIS A 6 4.79 -0.63 27.50
CA HIS A 6 4.04 -0.96 26.28
C HIS A 6 3.35 0.28 25.69
N ARG A 7 2.80 1.13 26.57
CA ARG A 7 2.20 2.40 26.17
C ARG A 7 3.23 3.35 25.54
N ARG A 8 4.43 3.45 26.12
CA ARG A 8 5.52 4.30 25.55
C ARG A 8 5.97 3.81 24.18
N LEU A 9 6.09 2.50 23.97
CA LEU A 9 6.48 1.93 22.67
C LEU A 9 5.40 1.99 21.60
N SER A 10 4.12 2.00 21.98
CA SER A 10 3.00 2.04 21.02
C SER A 10 2.58 3.46 20.66
N ARG A 11 3.01 4.48 21.43
CA ARG A 11 2.72 5.89 21.18
C ARG A 11 3.14 6.38 19.79
N PRO A 12 4.37 6.08 19.30
CA PRO A 12 4.79 6.48 17.96
C PRO A 12 3.81 6.07 16.86
N VAL A 13 3.27 4.84 16.91
CA VAL A 13 2.30 4.36 15.92
C VAL A 13 1.07 5.26 15.85
N THR A 14 0.53 5.69 17.00
CA THR A 14 -0.62 6.61 17.04
C THR A 14 -0.26 7.97 16.46
N LEU A 15 0.91 8.52 16.81
CA LEU A 15 1.37 9.81 16.28
C LEU A 15 1.57 9.76 14.76
N TRP A 16 2.12 8.67 14.22
CA TRP A 16 2.29 8.48 12.79
C TRP A 16 0.98 8.28 12.05
N ILE A 17 -0.03 7.63 12.66
CA ILE A 17 -1.38 7.58 12.08
C ILE A 17 -1.96 8.99 11.99
N CYS A 18 -1.83 9.81 13.04
CA CYS A 18 -2.26 11.21 12.99
C CYS A 18 -1.52 12.00 11.91
N ALA A 19 -0.18 11.85 11.84
CA ALA A 19 0.64 12.51 10.81
C ALA A 19 0.24 12.08 9.40
N LEU A 20 -0.06 10.79 9.17
CA LEU A 20 -0.53 10.27 7.90
C LEU A 20 -1.89 10.87 7.50
N VAL A 21 -2.82 10.99 8.45
CA VAL A 21 -4.13 11.63 8.19
C VAL A 21 -3.94 13.10 7.84
N VAL A 22 -3.13 13.83 8.61
CA VAL A 22 -2.84 15.24 8.34
C VAL A 22 -2.19 15.41 6.97
N ALA A 23 -1.13 14.64 6.67
CA ALA A 23 -0.46 14.66 5.38
C ALA A 23 -1.42 14.32 4.22
N GLY A 24 -2.37 13.39 4.43
CA GLY A 24 -3.41 13.07 3.45
C GLY A 24 -4.38 14.22 3.19
N LEU A 25 -4.72 15.01 4.21
CA LEU A 25 -5.59 16.17 4.07
C LEU A 25 -4.90 17.36 3.40
N VAL A 26 -3.60 17.56 3.66
CA VAL A 26 -2.81 18.67 3.07
C VAL A 26 -1.99 18.25 1.85
N HIS A 27 -2.22 17.05 1.31
CA HIS A 27 -1.40 16.49 0.22
C HIS A 27 -1.23 17.38 -1.02
N PRO A 28 -2.19 18.24 -1.44
CA PRO A 28 -1.98 19.12 -2.59
C PRO A 28 -0.89 20.18 -2.36
N ALA A 29 -0.58 20.49 -1.10
CA ALA A 29 0.47 21.43 -0.72
C ALA A 29 1.80 20.74 -0.41
N LEU A 30 1.88 19.41 -0.47
CA LEU A 30 3.10 18.67 -0.15
C LEU A 30 3.88 18.36 -1.43
N PRO A 31 5.16 18.74 -1.52
CA PRO A 31 6.02 18.30 -2.61
C PRO A 31 6.15 16.77 -2.53
N ASN A 32 6.11 16.10 -3.69
CA ASN A 32 6.23 14.64 -3.76
C ASN A 32 5.25 13.90 -2.84
N TYR A 33 4.01 14.39 -2.68
CA TYR A 33 3.06 13.91 -1.68
C TYR A 33 2.86 12.38 -1.68
N ARG A 34 2.90 11.74 -2.85
CA ARG A 34 2.79 10.28 -2.98
C ARG A 34 3.90 9.57 -2.20
N TRP A 35 5.14 10.03 -2.37
CA TRP A 35 6.29 9.50 -1.63
C TRP A 35 6.11 9.73 -0.13
N VAL A 36 5.67 10.93 0.27
CA VAL A 36 5.48 11.29 1.69
C VAL A 36 4.42 10.42 2.34
N LEU A 37 3.26 10.22 1.69
CA LEU A 37 2.18 9.38 2.22
C LEU A 37 2.63 7.92 2.33
N ILE A 38 3.28 7.39 1.29
CA ILE A 38 3.79 6.02 1.29
C ILE A 38 4.76 5.83 2.46
N HIS A 39 5.76 6.71 2.62
CA HIS A 39 6.81 6.53 3.63
C HIS A 39 6.36 6.90 5.05
N THR A 40 5.43 7.84 5.20
CA THR A 40 4.79 8.11 6.50
C THR A 40 4.04 6.88 6.98
N PHE A 41 3.36 6.16 6.08
CA PHE A 41 2.72 4.89 6.40
C PHE A 41 3.73 3.76 6.62
N THR A 42 4.60 3.48 5.64
CA THR A 42 5.49 2.30 5.68
C THR A 42 6.58 2.42 6.73
N LEU A 43 7.22 3.58 6.88
CA LEU A 43 8.23 3.80 7.93
C LEU A 43 7.58 4.20 9.26
N GLY A 44 6.66 5.15 9.24
CA GLY A 44 6.06 5.67 10.46
C GLY A 44 5.16 4.65 11.17
N VAL A 45 4.11 4.20 10.50
CA VAL A 45 3.10 3.31 11.10
C VAL A 45 3.56 1.84 11.08
N LEU A 46 3.97 1.35 9.93
CA LEU A 46 4.21 -0.08 9.70
C LEU A 46 5.54 -0.55 10.32
N THR A 47 6.67 0.14 10.08
CA THR A 47 7.96 -0.26 10.70
C THR A 47 7.91 -0.21 12.23
N ASN A 48 7.32 0.84 12.83
CA ASN A 48 7.13 0.88 14.30
C ASN A 48 6.27 -0.31 14.78
N SER A 49 5.19 -0.64 14.06
CA SER A 49 4.35 -1.79 14.40
C SER A 49 5.15 -3.10 14.31
N ILE A 50 5.89 -3.30 13.22
CA ILE A 50 6.71 -4.50 13.00
C ILE A 50 7.70 -4.67 14.15
N LEU A 51 8.51 -3.66 14.48
CA LEU A 51 9.53 -3.78 15.54
C LEU A 51 8.95 -4.05 16.94
N VAL A 52 7.77 -3.49 17.24
CA VAL A 52 7.09 -3.73 18.53
C VAL A 52 6.53 -5.16 18.59
N TRP A 53 5.86 -5.59 17.53
CA TRP A 53 5.16 -6.87 17.51
C TRP A 53 6.08 -8.05 17.26
N SER A 54 7.12 -7.92 16.43
CA SER A 54 8.15 -8.95 16.26
C SER A 54 8.86 -9.25 17.59
N GLN A 55 9.19 -8.23 18.38
CA GLN A 55 9.74 -8.40 19.73
C GLN A 55 8.73 -9.13 20.64
N HIS A 56 7.48 -8.68 20.66
CA HIS A 56 6.43 -9.29 21.47
C HIS A 56 6.23 -10.78 21.12
N PHE A 57 6.17 -11.10 19.83
CA PHE A 57 6.03 -12.47 19.36
C PHE A 57 7.27 -13.31 19.63
N THR A 58 8.46 -12.75 19.50
CA THR A 58 9.70 -13.45 19.86
C THR A 58 9.68 -13.85 21.33
N GLU A 59 9.35 -12.93 22.23
CA GLU A 59 9.23 -13.24 23.66
C GLU A 59 8.15 -14.30 23.95
N LYS A 60 7.04 -14.25 23.21
CA LYS A 60 5.92 -15.18 23.39
C LYS A 60 6.22 -16.57 22.82
N PHE A 61 6.78 -16.65 21.62
CA PHE A 61 7.02 -17.90 20.88
C PHE A 61 8.20 -18.68 21.43
N LEU A 62 9.20 -17.99 21.95
CA LEU A 62 10.36 -18.60 22.60
C LEU A 62 10.16 -18.83 24.11
N HIS A 63 9.01 -18.42 24.66
CA HIS A 63 8.73 -18.44 26.10
C HIS A 63 9.81 -17.73 26.96
N THR A 64 10.56 -16.79 26.38
CA THR A 64 11.62 -16.05 27.04
C THR A 64 11.27 -14.57 27.10
N ARG A 65 11.32 -13.98 28.29
CA ARG A 65 11.06 -12.54 28.45
C ARG A 65 12.36 -11.76 28.29
N LEU A 66 12.28 -10.58 27.69
CA LEU A 66 13.39 -9.66 27.70
C LEU A 66 13.52 -9.04 29.10
N ASP A 67 14.73 -9.12 29.67
CA ASP A 67 15.05 -8.58 30.99
C ASP A 67 14.70 -7.10 31.12
N GLU A 68 14.24 -6.70 32.30
CA GLU A 68 13.85 -5.31 32.58
C GLU A 68 15.04 -4.34 32.37
N SER A 69 16.27 -4.78 32.61
CA SER A 69 17.50 -4.00 32.36
C SER A 69 17.72 -3.65 30.89
N ARG A 70 17.17 -4.44 29.95
CA ARG A 70 17.28 -4.21 28.50
C ARG A 70 16.14 -3.37 27.94
N ARG A 71 15.11 -3.05 28.73
CA ARG A 71 13.94 -2.25 28.30
C ARG A 71 14.29 -0.79 27.96
N PRO A 72 15.20 -0.09 28.67
CA PRO A 72 15.67 1.24 28.27
C PRO A 72 16.35 1.25 26.90
N ALA A 73 17.19 0.25 26.62
CA ALA A 73 17.85 0.09 25.33
C ALA A 73 16.83 -0.11 24.19
N GLN A 74 15.77 -0.89 24.42
CA GLN A 74 14.68 -1.03 23.45
C GLN A 74 13.94 0.30 23.19
N LEU A 75 13.74 1.13 24.22
CA LEU A 75 13.15 2.47 24.05
C LEU A 75 14.09 3.40 23.26
N LEU A 76 15.40 3.35 23.53
CA LEU A 76 16.39 4.12 22.77
C LEU A 76 16.38 3.72 21.29
N ARG A 77 16.37 2.43 20.98
CA ARG A 77 16.24 1.91 19.61
C ARG A 77 14.97 2.43 18.91
N SER A 78 13.85 2.46 19.61
CA SER A 78 12.60 3.04 19.08
C SER A 78 12.70 4.55 18.84
N ARG A 79 13.34 5.31 19.74
CA ARG A 79 13.59 6.75 19.54
C ARG A 79 14.50 7.02 18.36
N LEU A 80 15.59 6.25 18.23
CA LEU A 80 16.53 6.33 17.11
C LEU A 80 15.81 6.08 15.77
N LEU A 81 14.98 5.03 15.70
CA LEU A 81 14.15 4.77 14.52
C LEU A 81 13.30 5.98 14.16
N ASN A 82 12.53 6.53 15.12
CA ASN A 82 11.61 7.63 14.84
C ASN A 82 12.33 8.93 14.47
N ALA A 83 13.49 9.22 15.08
CA ALA A 83 14.34 10.33 14.68
C ALA A 83 14.85 10.14 13.24
N GLY A 84 15.28 8.92 12.90
CA GLY A 84 15.68 8.57 11.53
C GLY A 84 14.55 8.78 10.52
N ILE A 85 13.32 8.35 10.83
CA ILE A 85 12.15 8.54 9.96
C ILE A 85 11.84 10.01 9.74
N ILE A 86 11.83 10.82 10.81
CA ILE A 86 11.61 12.27 10.70
C ILE A 86 12.67 12.89 9.79
N LEU A 87 13.94 12.53 10.00
CA LEU A 87 15.04 13.06 9.19
C LEU A 87 14.95 12.61 7.72
N THR A 88 14.53 11.37 7.45
CA THR A 88 14.24 10.88 6.09
C THR A 88 13.14 11.69 5.41
N LEU A 89 12.03 11.96 6.11
CA LEU A 89 10.94 12.77 5.56
C LEU A 89 11.36 14.22 5.31
N VAL A 90 12.09 14.83 6.26
CA VAL A 90 12.62 16.18 6.12
C VAL A 90 13.61 16.27 4.96
N GLY A 91 14.52 15.30 4.83
CA GLY A 91 15.47 15.23 3.73
C GLY A 91 14.79 15.19 2.37
N GLN A 92 13.70 14.43 2.24
CA GLN A 92 12.95 14.39 0.98
C GLN A 92 12.12 15.65 0.72
N LEU A 93 11.48 16.23 1.75
CA LEU A 93 10.70 17.46 1.61
C LEU A 93 11.58 18.65 1.20
N LEU A 94 12.88 18.61 1.53
CA LEU A 94 13.86 19.65 1.23
C LEU A 94 14.77 19.28 0.05
N ILE A 95 14.48 18.22 -0.71
CA ILE A 95 15.39 17.73 -1.75
C ILE A 95 15.60 18.76 -2.88
N ASP A 96 14.55 19.52 -3.20
CA ASP A 96 14.55 20.57 -4.23
C ASP A 96 14.88 21.96 -3.65
N ALA A 97 15.11 22.06 -2.34
CA ALA A 97 15.50 23.33 -1.73
C ALA A 97 16.90 23.76 -2.20
N PRO A 98 17.18 25.07 -2.32
CA PRO A 98 18.47 25.60 -2.79
C PRO A 98 19.55 25.47 -1.70
N LEU A 99 19.88 24.22 -1.35
CA LEU A 99 20.88 23.87 -0.33
C LEU A 99 22.19 23.43 -0.99
N PRO A 100 23.35 23.70 -0.35
CA PRO A 100 24.64 23.15 -0.78
C PRO A 100 24.57 21.61 -0.92
N PRO A 101 25.19 21.02 -1.96
CA PRO A 101 25.12 19.57 -2.21
C PRO A 101 25.51 18.71 -1.02
N ILE A 102 26.51 19.13 -0.23
CA ILE A 102 26.96 18.38 0.96
C ILE A 102 25.87 18.31 2.05
N ILE A 103 25.11 19.39 2.25
CA ILE A 103 24.02 19.46 3.23
C ILE A 103 22.87 18.60 2.73
N ARG A 104 22.44 18.78 1.47
CA ARG A 104 21.37 17.98 0.85
C ARG A 104 21.67 16.49 0.93
N ASN A 105 22.87 16.07 0.50
CA ASN A 105 23.30 14.67 0.51
C ASN A 105 23.34 14.10 1.94
N THR A 106 23.79 14.89 2.92
CA THR A 106 23.78 14.48 4.32
C THR A 106 22.36 14.27 4.84
N LEU A 107 21.43 15.17 4.50
CA LEU A 107 20.03 15.07 4.93
C LEU A 107 19.34 13.80 4.41
N VAL A 108 19.55 13.46 3.12
CA VAL A 108 18.93 12.27 2.51
C VAL A 108 19.55 10.95 2.98
N VAL A 109 20.79 10.97 3.49
CA VAL A 109 21.49 9.75 3.98
C VAL A 109 21.35 9.55 5.49
N ALA A 110 21.38 10.62 6.29
CA ALA A 110 21.44 10.51 7.75
C ALA A 110 20.19 9.84 8.36
N GLY A 111 19.00 10.15 7.84
CA GLY A 111 17.75 9.53 8.26
C GLY A 111 17.73 8.01 7.98
N PRO A 112 17.92 7.58 6.72
CA PRO A 112 18.01 6.17 6.37
C PRO A 112 19.12 5.42 7.13
N ALA A 113 20.28 6.05 7.38
CA ALA A 113 21.35 5.45 8.18
C ALA A 113 20.91 5.17 9.63
N ALA A 114 20.22 6.11 10.28
CA ALA A 114 19.68 5.90 11.63
C ALA A 114 18.62 4.78 11.66
N ILE A 115 17.76 4.70 10.63
CA ILE A 115 16.79 3.62 10.46
C ILE A 115 17.50 2.27 10.31
N ALA A 116 18.54 2.21 9.47
CA ALA A 116 19.35 1.01 9.25
C ALA A 116 20.00 0.53 10.55
N VAL A 117 20.63 1.43 11.31
CA VAL A 117 21.23 1.11 12.63
C VAL A 117 20.17 0.56 13.60
N ALA A 118 19.01 1.22 13.70
CA ALA A 118 17.94 0.78 14.59
C ALA A 118 17.41 -0.62 14.23
N CYS A 119 17.29 -0.93 12.93
CA CYS A 119 16.78 -2.22 12.46
C CYS A 119 17.82 -3.34 12.52
N THR A 120 19.09 -3.05 12.23
CA THR A 120 20.20 -3.99 12.47
C THR A 120 20.32 -4.31 13.96
N TRP A 121 20.22 -3.30 14.83
CA TRP A 121 20.17 -3.53 16.28
C TRP A 121 18.95 -4.40 16.67
N HIS A 122 17.80 -4.18 16.04
CA HIS A 122 16.63 -5.02 16.27
C HIS A 122 16.88 -6.48 15.86
N ALA A 123 17.42 -6.72 14.67
CA ALA A 123 17.75 -8.05 14.17
C ALA A 123 18.73 -8.79 15.11
N VAL A 124 19.79 -8.13 15.56
CA VAL A 124 20.78 -8.71 16.48
C VAL A 124 20.14 -9.15 17.80
N VAL A 125 19.23 -8.34 18.36
CA VAL A 125 18.52 -8.70 19.60
C VAL A 125 17.63 -9.93 19.40
N ILE A 126 16.84 -9.96 18.32
CA ILE A 126 15.95 -11.08 18.02
C ILE A 126 16.76 -12.35 17.75
N MET A 127 17.84 -12.26 16.99
CA MET A 127 18.74 -13.38 16.69
C MET A 127 19.42 -13.91 17.96
N GLY A 128 19.85 -13.03 18.86
CA GLY A 128 20.39 -13.42 20.16
C GLY A 128 19.38 -14.19 21.02
N GLN A 129 18.11 -13.76 21.04
CA GLN A 129 17.04 -14.48 21.74
C GLN A 129 16.74 -15.84 21.08
N ALA A 130 16.66 -15.86 19.75
CA ALA A 130 16.43 -17.09 18.99
C ALA A 130 17.55 -18.12 19.23
N TRP A 131 18.80 -17.68 19.23
CA TRP A 131 19.96 -18.53 19.47
C TRP A 131 19.96 -19.07 20.91
N ALA A 132 19.70 -18.23 21.90
CA ALA A 132 19.61 -18.64 23.31
C ALA A 132 18.49 -19.67 23.55
N ALA A 133 17.34 -19.50 22.90
CA ALA A 133 16.17 -20.37 23.06
C ALA A 133 16.08 -21.50 22.01
N ARG A 134 17.10 -21.71 21.18
CA ARG A 134 17.05 -22.62 20.00
C ARG A 134 16.64 -24.06 20.33
N ARG A 135 16.96 -24.54 21.54
CA ARG A 135 16.62 -25.89 22.02
C ARG A 135 15.23 -25.98 22.66
N GLN A 136 14.63 -24.86 23.04
CA GLN A 136 13.40 -24.83 23.84
C GLN A 136 12.13 -24.73 22.98
N SER A 137 12.22 -24.16 21.78
CA SER A 137 11.04 -23.92 20.93
C SER A 137 11.33 -24.14 19.43
N PRO A 138 11.71 -25.38 19.02
CA PRO A 138 12.12 -25.67 17.66
C PRO A 138 11.00 -25.39 16.63
N ARG A 139 9.73 -25.57 17.01
CA ARG A 139 8.58 -25.32 16.14
C ARG A 139 8.47 -23.86 15.68
N HIS A 140 8.78 -22.90 16.54
CA HIS A 140 8.63 -21.47 16.23
C HIS A 140 9.94 -20.80 15.79
N ALA A 141 11.07 -21.52 15.84
CA ALA A 141 12.37 -20.98 15.47
C ALA A 141 12.41 -20.40 14.04
N PRO A 142 11.80 -21.03 13.00
CA PRO A 142 11.79 -20.45 11.64
C PRO A 142 11.09 -19.10 11.56
N ALA A 143 9.96 -18.94 12.27
CA ALA A 143 9.22 -17.68 12.30
C ALA A 143 10.04 -16.57 12.98
N VAL A 144 10.71 -16.88 14.09
CA VAL A 144 11.56 -15.91 14.79
C VAL A 144 12.80 -15.55 13.96
N ALA A 145 13.45 -16.52 13.31
CA ALA A 145 14.56 -16.27 12.41
C ALA A 145 14.13 -15.35 11.25
N SER A 146 12.93 -15.55 10.72
CA SER A 146 12.36 -14.70 9.67
C SER A 146 12.15 -13.26 10.12
N TYR A 147 11.81 -13.01 11.40
CA TYR A 147 11.77 -11.63 11.92
C TYR A 147 13.15 -10.97 11.92
N ALA A 148 14.22 -11.70 12.27
CA ALA A 148 15.58 -11.17 12.23
C ALA A 148 16.01 -10.87 10.78
N VAL A 149 15.78 -11.82 9.86
CA VAL A 149 16.08 -11.66 8.42
C VAL A 149 15.30 -10.49 7.82
N ALA A 150 13.99 -10.40 8.08
CA ALA A 150 13.15 -9.30 7.63
C ALA A 150 13.72 -7.96 8.12
N SER A 151 14.11 -7.88 9.40
CA SER A 151 14.68 -6.67 9.99
C SER A 151 16.01 -6.25 9.39
N LEU A 152 16.80 -7.20 8.84
CA LEU A 152 18.02 -6.92 8.08
C LEU A 152 17.75 -6.44 6.65
N ALA A 153 16.59 -6.75 6.07
CA ALA A 153 16.22 -6.27 4.74
C ALA A 153 16.09 -4.73 4.69
N LEU A 154 15.51 -4.12 5.73
CA LEU A 154 15.30 -2.66 5.76
C LEU A 154 16.62 -1.84 5.68
N PRO A 155 17.72 -2.20 6.37
CA PRO A 155 19.05 -1.61 6.13
C PRO A 155 19.49 -1.61 4.66
N PHE A 156 19.34 -2.73 3.93
CA PHE A 156 19.68 -2.77 2.50
C PHE A 156 18.75 -1.87 1.68
N GLY A 157 17.45 -1.90 1.97
CA GLY A 157 16.48 -1.00 1.32
C GLY A 157 16.74 0.48 1.59
N ALA A 158 17.25 0.81 2.78
CA ALA A 158 17.66 2.17 3.18
C ALA A 158 18.90 2.64 2.41
N VAL A 159 19.89 1.76 2.20
CA VAL A 159 21.06 2.04 1.34
C VAL A 159 20.62 2.28 -0.09
N VAL A 160 19.83 1.37 -0.66
CA VAL A 160 19.31 1.50 -2.03
C VAL A 160 18.49 2.79 -2.20
N GLY A 161 17.62 3.11 -1.24
CA GLY A 161 16.85 4.36 -1.27
C GLY A 161 17.72 5.61 -1.17
N SER A 162 18.79 5.56 -0.38
CA SER A 162 19.75 6.68 -0.27
C SER A 162 20.51 6.89 -1.58
N LEU A 163 20.95 5.81 -2.24
CA LEU A 163 21.61 5.88 -3.54
C LEU A 163 20.72 6.52 -4.60
N MET A 164 19.42 6.17 -4.63
CA MET A 164 18.46 6.81 -5.52
C MET A 164 18.33 8.31 -5.27
N ALA A 165 18.35 8.74 -4.00
CA ALA A 165 18.23 10.15 -3.61
C ALA A 165 19.50 10.97 -3.87
N LEU A 166 20.68 10.34 -3.92
CA LEU A 166 21.96 11.00 -4.20
C LEU A 166 22.15 11.37 -5.69
N GLY A 167 21.25 10.92 -6.57
CA GLY A 167 21.31 11.17 -8.00
C GLY A 167 22.13 10.10 -8.73
N VAL A 168 21.43 9.24 -9.47
CA VAL A 168 22.00 8.19 -10.34
C VAL A 168 21.38 8.30 -11.74
N SER A 169 21.94 7.60 -12.74
CA SER A 169 21.33 7.55 -14.08
C SER A 169 19.90 7.01 -14.03
N ALA A 170 19.06 7.39 -14.99
CA ALA A 170 17.65 6.97 -15.03
C ALA A 170 17.48 5.43 -15.07
N GLU A 171 18.34 4.74 -15.80
CA GLU A 171 18.38 3.27 -15.85
C GLU A 171 18.70 2.67 -14.47
N THR A 172 19.78 3.13 -13.85
CA THR A 172 20.17 2.72 -12.49
C THR A 172 19.07 3.03 -11.48
N HIS A 173 18.42 4.19 -11.60
CA HIS A 173 17.30 4.56 -10.73
C HIS A 173 16.15 3.57 -10.86
N SER A 174 15.83 3.11 -12.08
CA SER A 174 14.76 2.11 -12.31
C SER A 174 15.08 0.77 -11.65
N HIS A 175 16.32 0.28 -11.84
CA HIS A 175 16.83 -0.94 -11.22
C HIS A 175 16.83 -0.86 -9.68
N LEU A 176 17.36 0.23 -9.12
CA LEU A 176 17.37 0.46 -7.68
C LEU A 176 15.95 0.62 -7.11
N ARG A 177 15.03 1.28 -7.83
CA ARG A 177 13.63 1.39 -7.40
C ARG A 177 12.96 0.02 -7.32
N GLN A 178 13.20 -0.84 -8.32
CA GLN A 178 12.69 -2.21 -8.29
C GLN A 178 13.28 -2.99 -7.11
N ALA A 179 14.60 -2.92 -6.91
CA ALA A 179 15.28 -3.55 -5.78
C ALA A 179 14.75 -3.05 -4.43
N HIS A 180 14.57 -1.74 -4.28
CA HIS A 180 14.03 -1.10 -3.07
C HIS A 180 12.65 -1.68 -2.70
N VAL A 181 11.75 -1.81 -3.69
CA VAL A 181 10.42 -2.37 -3.46
C VAL A 181 10.49 -3.85 -3.12
N ILE A 182 11.30 -4.65 -3.83
CA ILE A 182 11.45 -6.09 -3.53
C ILE A 182 11.97 -6.30 -2.10
N ILE A 183 13.04 -5.62 -1.74
CA ILE A 183 13.71 -5.75 -0.44
C ILE A 183 12.78 -5.29 0.70
N ASN A 184 12.11 -4.14 0.55
CA ASN A 184 11.30 -3.58 1.63
C ASN A 184 9.90 -4.19 1.71
N VAL A 185 9.22 -4.40 0.58
CA VAL A 185 7.85 -4.91 0.58
C VAL A 185 7.82 -6.43 0.72
N PHE A 186 8.60 -7.18 -0.06
CA PHE A 186 8.60 -8.64 0.03
C PHE A 186 9.56 -9.17 1.10
N GLY A 187 10.70 -8.50 1.30
CA GLY A 187 11.64 -8.81 2.37
C GLY A 187 11.16 -8.33 3.73
N PHE A 188 11.24 -7.03 4.02
CA PHE A 188 10.93 -6.51 5.36
C PHE A 188 9.46 -6.72 5.77
N VAL A 189 8.49 -6.28 4.97
CA VAL A 189 7.07 -6.43 5.29
C VAL A 189 6.58 -7.87 5.06
N GLY A 190 6.91 -8.44 3.90
CA GLY A 190 6.43 -9.75 3.46
C GLY A 190 6.91 -10.90 4.36
N LEU A 191 8.21 -11.00 4.65
CA LEU A 191 8.71 -12.05 5.54
C LEU A 191 8.17 -11.90 6.97
N THR A 192 8.05 -10.67 7.47
CA THR A 192 7.41 -10.42 8.77
C THR A 192 5.97 -10.90 8.78
N ALA A 193 5.19 -10.53 7.75
CA ALA A 193 3.80 -10.94 7.59
C ALA A 193 3.67 -12.46 7.51
N ALA A 194 4.45 -13.10 6.64
CA ALA A 194 4.46 -14.56 6.48
C ALA A 194 4.75 -15.26 7.82
N ALA A 195 5.82 -14.86 8.51
CA ALA A 195 6.21 -15.44 9.79
C ALA A 195 5.19 -15.22 10.91
N THR A 196 4.49 -14.09 10.93
CA THR A 196 3.41 -13.83 11.88
C THR A 196 2.16 -14.66 11.56
N LEU A 197 1.82 -14.77 10.27
CA LEU A 197 0.58 -15.41 9.82
C LEU A 197 0.60 -16.94 9.91
N THR A 198 1.77 -17.59 9.91
CA THR A 198 1.84 -19.05 10.22
C THR A 198 1.16 -19.39 11.55
N VAL A 199 1.25 -18.50 12.54
CA VAL A 199 0.61 -18.66 13.85
C VAL A 199 -0.70 -17.89 13.95
N LEU A 200 -0.74 -16.63 13.51
CA LEU A 200 -1.90 -15.77 13.72
C LEU A 200 -3.06 -16.06 12.76
N PHE A 201 -2.81 -16.53 11.55
CA PHE A 201 -3.88 -16.83 10.60
C PHE A 201 -4.85 -17.87 11.18
N PRO A 202 -4.41 -19.07 11.60
CA PRO A 202 -5.32 -20.05 12.21
C PRO A 202 -5.91 -19.54 13.54
N ALA A 203 -5.18 -18.73 14.31
CA ALA A 203 -5.71 -18.15 15.55
C ALA A 203 -6.87 -17.17 15.30
N ILE A 204 -6.76 -16.30 14.28
CA ILE A 204 -7.81 -15.35 13.90
C ILE A 204 -9.03 -16.08 13.35
N TRP A 205 -8.81 -17.11 12.53
CA TRP A 205 -9.88 -17.94 11.95
C TRP A 205 -10.46 -18.97 12.94
N ARG A 206 -9.84 -19.13 14.13
CA ARG A 206 -10.20 -20.12 15.14
C ARG A 206 -10.21 -21.55 14.57
N THR A 207 -9.18 -21.87 13.82
CA THR A 207 -8.92 -23.18 13.21
C THR A 207 -7.63 -23.79 13.74
N ARG A 208 -7.39 -25.06 13.42
CA ARG A 208 -6.10 -25.70 13.69
C ARG A 208 -5.10 -25.28 12.61
N SER A 209 -3.83 -25.16 12.97
CA SER A 209 -2.76 -24.98 11.97
C SER A 209 -2.65 -26.23 11.10
N ALA A 210 -2.58 -26.05 9.78
CA ALA A 210 -2.46 -27.14 8.80
C ALA A 210 -1.16 -27.94 8.94
N GLY A 211 -0.15 -27.41 9.65
CA GLY A 211 0.98 -28.15 10.18
C GLY A 211 1.80 -28.95 9.17
N SER A 212 2.61 -28.28 8.35
CA SER A 212 3.93 -28.73 7.84
C SER A 212 4.41 -27.79 6.72
N GLY A 213 5.73 -27.67 6.54
CA GLY A 213 6.31 -26.90 5.41
C GLY A 213 6.45 -25.38 5.60
N GLU A 214 6.02 -24.80 6.73
CA GLU A 214 6.17 -23.35 6.98
C GLU A 214 7.63 -22.88 6.91
N ALA A 215 8.57 -23.68 7.43
CA ALA A 215 10.00 -23.38 7.37
C ALA A 215 10.52 -23.36 5.92
N TRP A 216 10.06 -24.29 5.08
CA TRP A 216 10.41 -24.34 3.66
C TRP A 216 9.89 -23.11 2.93
N ALA A 217 8.62 -22.74 3.16
CA ALA A 217 8.04 -21.54 2.56
C ALA A 217 8.80 -20.28 2.97
N LEU A 218 9.12 -20.10 4.25
CA LEU A 218 9.91 -18.97 4.74
C LEU A 218 11.34 -18.95 4.16
N GLY A 219 11.94 -20.11 3.94
CA GLY A 219 13.23 -20.26 3.26
C GLY A 219 13.16 -19.84 1.79
N LEU A 220 12.13 -20.28 1.05
CA LEU A 220 11.89 -19.87 -0.34
C LEU A 220 11.67 -18.36 -0.46
N LEU A 221 10.87 -17.77 0.44
CA LEU A 221 10.66 -16.32 0.48
C LEU A 221 11.99 -15.57 0.70
N THR A 222 12.81 -16.05 1.65
CA THR A 222 14.10 -15.43 1.96
C THR A 222 15.06 -15.50 0.77
N LEU A 223 15.21 -16.68 0.18
CA LEU A 223 16.06 -16.90 -0.99
C LEU A 223 15.57 -16.07 -2.19
N GLY A 224 14.27 -16.04 -2.42
CA GLY A 224 13.65 -15.28 -3.51
C GLY A 224 13.87 -13.77 -3.37
N VAL A 225 13.74 -13.22 -2.16
CA VAL A 225 14.04 -11.79 -1.89
C VAL A 225 15.52 -11.47 -2.12
N ILE A 226 16.43 -12.32 -1.66
CA ILE A 226 17.88 -12.13 -1.86
C ILE A 226 18.21 -12.18 -3.35
N ALA A 227 17.75 -13.23 -4.05
CA ALA A 227 18.00 -13.39 -5.48
C ALA A 227 17.40 -12.23 -6.27
N SER A 228 16.11 -11.95 -6.10
CA SER A 228 15.43 -10.91 -6.87
C SER A 228 15.95 -9.51 -6.55
N GLY A 229 16.30 -9.23 -5.29
CA GLY A 229 16.89 -7.95 -4.89
C GLY A 229 18.29 -7.76 -5.47
N ALA A 230 19.15 -8.78 -5.39
CA ALA A 230 20.49 -8.73 -5.97
C ALA A 230 20.46 -8.64 -7.50
N GLY A 231 19.57 -9.42 -8.15
CA GLY A 231 19.33 -9.36 -9.58
C GLY A 231 18.87 -7.97 -10.03
N ALA A 232 17.98 -7.33 -9.26
CA ALA A 232 17.51 -5.99 -9.57
C ALA A 232 18.61 -4.94 -9.42
N VAL A 233 19.44 -5.01 -8.36
CA VAL A 233 20.61 -4.12 -8.22
C VAL A 233 21.62 -4.31 -9.35
N ALA A 234 21.83 -5.55 -9.79
CA ALA A 234 22.77 -5.88 -10.86
C ALA A 234 22.21 -5.67 -12.28
N GLY A 235 20.92 -5.33 -12.43
CA GLY A 235 20.26 -5.24 -13.75
C GLY A 235 20.10 -6.59 -14.47
N VAL A 236 20.17 -7.72 -13.75
CA VAL A 236 20.09 -9.07 -14.34
C VAL A 236 18.66 -9.60 -14.27
N HIS A 237 17.90 -9.35 -15.34
CA HIS A 237 16.46 -9.68 -15.44
C HIS A 237 16.13 -11.14 -15.12
N ALA A 238 16.92 -12.10 -15.60
CA ALA A 238 16.69 -13.53 -15.34
C ALA A 238 16.73 -13.90 -13.85
N ILE A 239 17.62 -13.25 -13.08
CA ILE A 239 17.73 -13.44 -11.63
C ILE A 239 16.55 -12.79 -10.91
N VAL A 240 16.08 -11.62 -11.39
CA VAL A 240 14.87 -10.97 -10.88
C VAL A 240 13.67 -11.90 -11.02
N VAL A 241 13.39 -12.40 -12.23
CA VAL A 241 12.26 -13.31 -12.49
C VAL A 241 12.35 -14.56 -11.64
N SER A 242 13.53 -15.20 -11.58
CA SER A 242 13.74 -16.40 -10.78
C SER A 242 13.44 -16.17 -9.29
N GLY A 243 13.93 -15.05 -8.74
CA GLY A 243 13.65 -14.70 -7.34
C GLY A 243 12.18 -14.38 -7.09
N LEU A 244 11.51 -13.67 -8.00
CA LEU A 244 10.06 -13.41 -7.91
C LEU A 244 9.22 -14.69 -7.95
N VAL A 245 9.60 -15.67 -8.77
CA VAL A 245 8.97 -17.00 -8.81
C VAL A 245 9.11 -17.71 -7.46
N LEU A 246 10.29 -17.65 -6.82
CA LEU A 246 10.49 -18.23 -5.48
C LEU A 246 9.63 -17.53 -4.42
N ILE A 247 9.51 -16.20 -4.49
CA ILE A 247 8.64 -15.44 -3.58
C ILE A 247 7.17 -15.85 -3.77
N LEU A 248 6.71 -15.94 -5.02
CA LEU A 248 5.36 -16.36 -5.36
C LEU A 248 5.07 -17.79 -4.86
N ALA A 249 6.01 -18.72 -5.08
CA ALA A 249 5.88 -20.11 -4.63
C ALA A 249 5.80 -20.22 -3.10
N GLY A 250 6.63 -19.48 -2.36
CA GLY A 250 6.59 -19.45 -0.90
C GLY A 250 5.25 -18.93 -0.35
N TRP A 251 4.71 -17.86 -0.92
CA TRP A 251 3.40 -17.34 -0.51
C TRP A 251 2.25 -18.25 -0.92
N ALA A 252 2.30 -18.83 -2.12
CA ALA A 252 1.30 -19.78 -2.59
C ALA A 252 1.23 -20.99 -1.66
N TRP A 253 2.39 -21.52 -1.24
CA TRP A 253 2.47 -22.62 -0.29
C TRP A 253 1.76 -22.32 1.03
N LEU A 254 2.07 -21.16 1.65
CA LEU A 254 1.41 -20.74 2.89
C LEU A 254 -0.10 -20.58 2.71
N CYS A 255 -0.53 -19.98 1.59
CA CYS A 255 -1.93 -19.72 1.33
C CYS A 255 -2.74 -21.00 1.07
N VAL A 256 -2.15 -22.06 0.49
CA VAL A 256 -2.84 -23.36 0.35
C VAL A 256 -3.28 -23.88 1.73
N GLY A 257 -2.37 -23.88 2.71
CA GLY A 257 -2.69 -24.31 4.07
C GLY A 257 -3.69 -23.40 4.81
N TRP A 258 -3.77 -22.13 4.42
CA TRP A 258 -4.77 -21.20 4.96
C TRP A 258 -6.14 -21.33 4.30
N LEU A 259 -6.19 -21.60 2.99
CA LEU A 259 -7.43 -21.78 2.25
C LEU A 259 -8.16 -23.06 2.67
N THR A 260 -7.45 -24.12 3.04
CA THR A 260 -8.07 -25.30 3.65
C THR A 260 -8.78 -24.93 4.96
N ALA A 261 -8.12 -24.18 5.84
CA ALA A 261 -8.72 -23.67 7.08
C ALA A 261 -9.93 -22.76 6.83
N VAL A 262 -9.85 -21.88 5.82
CA VAL A 262 -10.99 -21.03 5.42
C VAL A 262 -12.15 -21.89 4.92
N SER A 263 -11.88 -22.91 4.10
CA SER A 263 -12.92 -23.79 3.55
C SER A 263 -13.70 -24.53 4.64
N GLU A 264 -13.02 -24.98 5.71
CA GLU A 264 -13.65 -25.58 6.88
C GLU A 264 -14.58 -24.60 7.60
N VAL A 265 -14.17 -23.34 7.71
CA VAL A 265 -15.00 -22.29 8.33
C VAL A 265 -16.19 -21.94 7.45
N LEU A 266 -16.05 -21.89 6.13
CA LEU A 266 -17.16 -21.55 5.24
C LEU A 266 -18.29 -22.60 5.24
N ARG A 267 -17.97 -23.87 5.56
CA ARG A 267 -18.98 -24.92 5.75
C ARG A 267 -19.84 -24.73 7.00
N ASP A 268 -19.28 -24.13 8.05
CA ASP A 268 -20.01 -23.79 9.29
C ASP A 268 -19.49 -22.46 9.86
N PRO A 269 -19.93 -21.31 9.32
CA PRO A 269 -19.33 -20.00 9.63
C PRO A 269 -19.46 -19.56 11.08
N ARG A 270 -20.60 -19.85 11.73
CA ARG A 270 -20.96 -19.34 13.06
C ARG A 270 -20.64 -17.84 13.22
N ASP A 271 -19.86 -17.46 14.22
CA ASP A 271 -19.40 -16.09 14.48
C ASP A 271 -17.94 -15.88 14.00
N ARG A 272 -17.38 -16.79 13.20
CA ARG A 272 -15.95 -16.78 12.77
C ARG A 272 -15.65 -15.79 11.66
N ILE A 273 -16.65 -15.42 10.86
CA ILE A 273 -16.52 -14.39 9.82
C ILE A 273 -16.48 -13.01 10.50
N SER A 274 -15.27 -12.53 10.74
CA SER A 274 -14.98 -11.25 11.38
C SER A 274 -14.21 -10.32 10.45
N TYR A 275 -14.16 -9.02 10.77
CA TYR A 275 -13.37 -8.06 10.01
C TYR A 275 -11.90 -8.50 9.92
N SER A 276 -11.30 -8.92 11.03
CA SER A 276 -9.92 -9.39 11.07
C SER A 276 -9.68 -10.57 10.15
N ALA A 277 -10.57 -11.57 10.18
CA ALA A 277 -10.46 -12.77 9.33
C ALA A 277 -10.52 -12.42 7.84
N LEU A 278 -11.52 -11.63 7.43
CA LEU A 278 -11.71 -11.20 6.05
C LEU A 278 -10.57 -10.29 5.56
N SER A 279 -10.17 -9.32 6.38
CA SER A 279 -9.12 -8.35 6.05
C SER A 279 -7.77 -9.05 5.84
N VAL A 280 -7.40 -9.99 6.71
CA VAL A 280 -6.16 -10.77 6.58
C VAL A 280 -6.18 -11.65 5.33
N LEU A 281 -7.28 -12.39 5.09
CA LEU A 281 -7.41 -13.24 3.90
C LEU A 281 -7.35 -12.41 2.61
N ALA A 282 -8.09 -11.31 2.55
CA ALA A 282 -8.09 -10.47 1.35
C ALA A 282 -6.72 -9.78 1.15
N ALA A 283 -5.99 -9.45 2.23
CA ALA A 283 -4.64 -8.90 2.09
C ALA A 283 -3.65 -9.90 1.49
N THR A 284 -3.74 -11.18 1.87
CA THR A 284 -2.91 -12.23 1.27
C THR A 284 -3.29 -12.50 -0.18
N ILE A 285 -4.57 -12.37 -0.54
CA ILE A 285 -5.03 -12.46 -1.93
C ILE A 285 -4.50 -11.28 -2.76
N TRP A 286 -4.56 -10.05 -2.26
CA TRP A 286 -3.98 -8.88 -2.93
C TRP A 286 -2.49 -9.04 -3.17
N LEU A 287 -1.75 -9.54 -2.17
CA LEU A 287 -0.33 -9.81 -2.31
C LEU A 287 -0.06 -10.87 -3.38
N LEU A 288 -0.75 -12.01 -3.34
CA LEU A 288 -0.59 -13.08 -4.32
C LEU A 288 -0.95 -12.64 -5.73
N GLY A 289 -2.07 -11.95 -5.90
CA GLY A 289 -2.49 -11.41 -7.20
C GLY A 289 -1.46 -10.41 -7.74
N THR A 290 -0.95 -9.53 -6.87
CA THR A 290 0.11 -8.58 -7.25
C THR A 290 1.40 -9.29 -7.62
N LEU A 291 1.84 -10.28 -6.83
CA LEU A 291 3.02 -11.09 -7.12
C LEU A 291 2.88 -11.85 -8.45
N ALA A 292 1.75 -12.51 -8.68
CA ALA A 292 1.49 -13.22 -9.94
C ALA A 292 1.49 -12.25 -11.13
N PHE A 293 0.89 -11.07 -10.98
CA PHE A 293 0.87 -10.02 -12.00
C PHE A 293 2.29 -9.54 -12.34
N VAL A 294 3.10 -9.14 -11.35
CA VAL A 294 4.46 -8.63 -11.61
C VAL A 294 5.39 -9.71 -12.11
N THR A 295 5.29 -10.94 -11.59
CA THR A 295 6.09 -12.08 -12.04
C THR A 295 5.75 -12.46 -13.48
N GLY A 296 4.46 -12.48 -13.84
CA GLY A 296 4.01 -12.78 -15.19
C GLY A 296 4.51 -11.77 -16.21
N HIS A 297 4.38 -10.47 -15.93
CA HIS A 297 4.88 -9.41 -16.82
C HIS A 297 6.41 -9.44 -16.93
N ALA A 298 7.12 -9.65 -15.82
CA ALA A 298 8.56 -9.78 -15.83
C ALA A 298 9.01 -11.00 -16.66
N ALA A 299 8.37 -12.16 -16.48
CA ALA A 299 8.67 -13.36 -17.27
C ALA A 299 8.40 -13.16 -18.77
N ALA A 300 7.38 -12.36 -19.12
CA ALA A 300 7.06 -12.00 -20.50
C ALA A 300 7.97 -10.91 -21.09
N GLY A 301 8.92 -10.37 -20.31
CA GLY A 301 9.79 -9.26 -20.76
C GLY A 301 9.05 -7.93 -20.92
N THR A 302 7.86 -7.79 -20.35
CA THR A 302 7.04 -6.58 -20.41
C THR A 302 7.24 -5.73 -19.15
N SER A 303 7.37 -4.42 -19.33
CA SER A 303 7.45 -3.48 -18.21
C SER A 303 6.05 -3.04 -17.79
N VAL A 304 5.78 -3.09 -16.49
CA VAL A 304 4.55 -2.58 -15.89
C VAL A 304 4.89 -1.64 -14.73
N PRO A 305 4.08 -0.58 -14.49
CA PRO A 305 4.24 0.23 -13.31
C PRO A 305 4.14 -0.62 -12.04
N ILE A 306 4.89 -0.25 -11.00
CA ILE A 306 4.82 -0.91 -9.71
C ILE A 306 3.39 -0.78 -9.17
N PRO A 307 2.68 -1.87 -8.82
CA PRO A 307 1.31 -1.83 -8.31
C PRO A 307 1.21 -1.30 -6.87
N THR A 308 1.67 -0.07 -6.64
CA THR A 308 1.89 0.52 -5.32
C THR A 308 0.63 0.53 -4.47
N ILE A 309 -0.52 0.87 -5.03
CA ILE A 309 -1.78 0.90 -4.28
C ILE A 309 -2.21 -0.50 -3.83
N ALA A 310 -2.03 -1.52 -4.68
CA ALA A 310 -2.31 -2.90 -4.32
C ALA A 310 -1.39 -3.39 -3.19
N LEU A 311 -0.09 -3.06 -3.24
CA LEU A 311 0.88 -3.42 -2.20
C LEU A 311 0.66 -2.65 -0.89
N VAL A 312 0.45 -1.34 -0.95
CA VAL A 312 0.36 -0.48 0.24
C VAL A 312 -1.02 -0.58 0.89
N VAL A 313 -2.09 -0.44 0.12
CA VAL A 313 -3.46 -0.43 0.67
C VAL A 313 -4.03 -1.84 0.73
N GLY A 314 -4.03 -2.55 -0.40
CA GLY A 314 -4.62 -3.90 -0.51
C GLY A 314 -3.91 -4.94 0.35
N PHE A 315 -2.58 -4.91 0.43
CA PHE A 315 -1.79 -5.79 1.27
C PHE A 315 -1.43 -5.15 2.62
N ALA A 316 -0.51 -4.19 2.67
CA ALA A 316 0.15 -3.80 3.93
C ALA A 316 -0.79 -3.12 4.95
N ALA A 317 -1.55 -2.10 4.55
CA ALA A 317 -2.48 -1.39 5.43
C ALA A 317 -3.65 -2.28 5.85
N GLN A 318 -4.24 -2.99 4.90
CA GLN A 318 -5.32 -3.93 5.17
C GLN A 318 -4.89 -5.07 6.10
N LEU A 319 -3.70 -5.63 5.90
CA LEU A 319 -3.15 -6.65 6.81
C LEU A 319 -2.94 -6.08 8.21
N LEU A 320 -2.25 -4.94 8.32
CA LEU A 320 -1.95 -4.32 9.61
C LEU A 320 -3.24 -4.02 10.39
N VAL A 321 -4.20 -3.36 9.76
CA VAL A 321 -5.48 -3.01 10.38
C VAL A 321 -6.26 -4.27 10.77
N GLY A 322 -6.31 -5.28 9.91
CA GLY A 322 -6.95 -6.56 10.18
C GLY A 322 -6.35 -7.28 11.39
N VAL A 323 -5.03 -7.41 11.43
CA VAL A 323 -4.30 -8.04 12.54
C VAL A 323 -4.45 -7.23 13.83
N MET A 324 -4.37 -5.90 13.78
CA MET A 324 -4.51 -5.04 14.97
C MET A 324 -5.92 -5.09 15.57
N CYS A 325 -6.97 -5.21 14.75
CA CYS A 325 -8.35 -5.41 15.24
C CYS A 325 -8.51 -6.68 16.11
N TYR A 326 -7.61 -7.66 15.96
CA TYR A 326 -7.56 -8.88 16.77
C TYR A 326 -6.53 -8.78 17.91
N LEU A 327 -5.30 -8.36 17.61
CA LEU A 327 -4.20 -8.36 18.58
C LEU A 327 -4.40 -7.37 19.72
N LEU A 328 -4.89 -6.16 19.44
CA LEU A 328 -5.04 -5.15 20.49
C LEU A 328 -6.01 -5.64 21.60
N PRO A 329 -7.24 -6.09 21.30
CA PRO A 329 -8.12 -6.64 22.33
C PRO A 329 -7.55 -7.87 23.06
N THR A 330 -6.95 -8.82 22.33
CA THR A 330 -6.49 -10.10 22.90
C THR A 330 -5.24 -9.98 23.77
N THR A 331 -4.43 -8.93 23.56
CA THR A 331 -3.23 -8.66 24.37
C THR A 331 -3.49 -7.70 25.53
N MET A 332 -4.56 -6.90 25.44
CA MET A 332 -5.13 -6.20 26.57
C MET A 332 -5.68 -7.24 27.56
N ARG A 333 -5.16 -7.25 28.80
CA ARG A 333 -5.54 -8.18 29.88
C ARG A 333 -7.06 -8.14 30.16
N GLY A 334 -7.55 -9.00 31.05
CA GLY A 334 -8.94 -8.92 31.55
C GLY A 334 -9.83 -10.13 31.30
N GLY A 335 -9.27 -11.21 30.76
CA GLY A 335 -10.00 -12.45 30.51
C GLY A 335 -10.98 -12.37 29.34
N PRO A 336 -11.68 -13.48 29.02
CA PRO A 336 -12.49 -13.61 27.81
C PRO A 336 -13.62 -12.57 27.68
N GLY A 337 -14.26 -12.21 28.79
CA GLY A 337 -15.34 -11.21 28.79
C GLY A 337 -14.88 -9.81 28.38
N ALA A 338 -13.75 -9.36 28.91
CA ALA A 338 -13.18 -8.06 28.56
C ALA A 338 -12.68 -8.03 27.11
N VAL A 339 -12.04 -9.11 26.63
CA VAL A 339 -11.61 -9.25 25.23
C VAL A 339 -12.81 -9.17 24.29
N ARG A 340 -13.93 -9.85 24.62
CA ARG A 340 -15.17 -9.75 23.84
C ARG A 340 -15.67 -8.30 23.75
N ALA A 341 -15.67 -7.56 24.86
CA ALA A 341 -16.08 -6.15 24.86
C ALA A 341 -15.24 -5.29 23.91
N GLY A 342 -13.92 -5.51 23.85
CA GLY A 342 -13.05 -4.83 22.89
C GLY A 342 -13.35 -5.26 21.45
N MET A 343 -13.42 -6.57 21.19
CA MET A 343 -13.66 -7.13 19.87
C MET A 343 -15.02 -6.73 19.28
N GLN A 344 -16.04 -6.51 20.11
CA GLN A 344 -17.35 -6.08 19.62
C GLN A 344 -17.31 -4.78 18.81
N PHE A 345 -16.36 -3.89 19.12
CA PHE A 345 -16.14 -2.64 18.40
C PHE A 345 -15.16 -2.81 17.24
N THR A 346 -14.01 -3.46 17.44
CA THR A 346 -12.99 -3.60 16.39
C THR A 346 -13.48 -4.45 15.22
N GLN A 347 -14.41 -5.38 15.48
CA GLN A 347 -15.04 -6.24 14.47
C GLN A 347 -16.37 -5.68 13.93
N LYS A 348 -16.79 -4.48 14.35
CA LYS A 348 -18.09 -3.90 13.95
C LYS A 348 -18.14 -3.64 12.44
N GLY A 349 -19.24 -4.06 11.80
CA GLY A 349 -19.45 -3.89 10.36
C GLY A 349 -18.40 -4.60 9.50
N GLY A 350 -17.90 -5.75 9.96
CA GLY A 350 -16.71 -6.37 9.38
C GLY A 350 -16.84 -6.77 7.92
N VAL A 351 -17.98 -7.34 7.53
CA VAL A 351 -18.26 -7.70 6.13
C VAL A 351 -18.37 -6.43 5.29
N PHE A 352 -19.18 -5.47 5.73
CA PHE A 352 -19.38 -4.19 5.04
C PHE A 352 -18.05 -3.47 4.77
N ARG A 353 -17.23 -3.28 5.81
CA ARG A 353 -15.93 -2.60 5.70
C ARG A 353 -14.97 -3.34 4.79
N SER A 354 -14.88 -4.67 4.92
CA SER A 354 -13.99 -5.47 4.07
C SER A 354 -14.43 -5.41 2.60
N THR A 355 -15.74 -5.47 2.32
CA THR A 355 -16.28 -5.32 0.97
C THR A 355 -15.95 -3.95 0.39
N LEU A 356 -16.16 -2.86 1.15
CA LEU A 356 -15.82 -1.51 0.68
C LEU A 356 -14.33 -1.33 0.40
N THR A 357 -13.45 -1.87 1.25
CA THR A 357 -12.00 -1.83 1.00
C THR A 357 -11.64 -2.53 -0.30
N ASN A 358 -12.09 -3.77 -0.50
CA ASN A 358 -11.67 -4.55 -1.66
C ASN A 358 -12.34 -4.10 -2.96
N LEU A 359 -13.65 -3.85 -2.95
CA LEU A 359 -14.35 -3.37 -4.15
C LEU A 359 -13.95 -1.93 -4.49
N GLY A 360 -13.75 -1.06 -3.49
CA GLY A 360 -13.23 0.27 -3.71
C GLY A 360 -11.85 0.24 -4.39
N LEU A 361 -10.96 -0.66 -3.99
CA LEU A 361 -9.68 -0.83 -4.67
C LEU A 361 -9.80 -1.36 -6.10
N LEU A 362 -10.66 -2.36 -6.34
CA LEU A 362 -10.89 -2.90 -7.69
C LEU A 362 -11.48 -1.82 -8.62
N ILE A 363 -12.44 -1.04 -8.13
CA ILE A 363 -13.02 0.08 -8.88
C ILE A 363 -11.97 1.14 -9.12
N TRP A 364 -11.14 1.49 -8.14
CA TRP A 364 -10.06 2.47 -8.34
C TRP A 364 -9.10 2.06 -9.46
N LEU A 365 -8.76 0.77 -9.54
CA LEU A 365 -7.92 0.21 -10.60
C LEU A 365 -8.60 0.20 -11.97
N ALA A 366 -9.91 -0.07 -12.02
CA ALA A 366 -10.69 -0.17 -13.25
C ALA A 366 -11.30 1.16 -13.73
N ALA A 367 -11.28 2.19 -12.89
CA ALA A 367 -11.92 3.47 -13.17
C ALA A 367 -11.09 4.31 -14.13
N GLU A 368 -11.75 4.81 -15.17
CA GLU A 368 -11.22 5.82 -16.10
C GLU A 368 -11.61 7.23 -15.62
N SER A 369 -12.80 7.36 -15.02
CA SER A 369 -13.27 8.61 -14.42
C SER A 369 -12.46 8.98 -13.18
N SER A 370 -11.94 10.21 -13.16
CA SER A 370 -11.19 10.72 -12.01
C SER A 370 -12.05 10.83 -10.75
N TRP A 371 -13.33 11.21 -10.90
CA TRP A 371 -14.27 11.29 -9.77
C TRP A 371 -14.60 9.91 -9.21
N LEU A 372 -14.75 8.91 -10.08
CA LEU A 372 -14.95 7.54 -9.64
C LEU A 372 -13.73 7.04 -8.85
N ARG A 373 -12.49 7.37 -9.27
CA ARG A 373 -11.28 7.08 -8.48
C ARG A 373 -11.28 7.77 -7.12
N VAL A 374 -11.69 9.02 -7.03
CA VAL A 374 -11.78 9.74 -5.74
C VAL A 374 -12.75 9.02 -4.81
N LEU A 375 -13.97 8.73 -5.26
CA LEU A 375 -14.99 8.06 -4.43
C LEU A 375 -14.57 6.63 -4.06
N ALA A 376 -14.00 5.88 -4.99
CA ALA A 376 -13.47 4.54 -4.75
C ALA A 376 -12.34 4.56 -3.69
N SER A 377 -11.48 5.59 -3.72
CA SER A 377 -10.46 5.77 -2.68
C SER A 377 -11.07 6.10 -1.31
N LEU A 378 -12.14 6.91 -1.25
CA LEU A 378 -12.85 7.23 -0.02
C LEU A 378 -13.54 6.00 0.57
N LEU A 379 -14.17 5.17 -0.26
CA LEU A 379 -14.73 3.89 0.17
C LEU A 379 -13.64 2.99 0.76
N ALA A 380 -12.51 2.85 0.06
CA ALA A 380 -11.48 1.93 0.46
C ALA A 380 -10.72 2.38 1.72
N ILE A 381 -10.21 3.60 1.71
CA ILE A 381 -9.43 4.19 2.80
C ILE A 381 -10.35 4.53 3.98
N GLY A 382 -11.57 5.02 3.74
CA GLY A 382 -12.53 5.30 4.80
C GLY A 382 -12.89 4.06 5.63
N ALA A 383 -13.09 2.91 4.97
CA ALA A 383 -13.35 1.65 5.65
C ALA A 383 -12.15 1.16 6.51
N LEU A 384 -10.92 1.41 6.04
CA LEU A 384 -9.70 1.16 6.83
C LEU A 384 -9.60 2.14 8.01
N LEU A 385 -9.78 3.45 7.78
CA LEU A 385 -9.66 4.50 8.79
C LEU A 385 -10.70 4.40 9.92
N ALA A 386 -11.86 3.78 9.68
CA ALA A 386 -12.82 3.44 10.71
C ALA A 386 -12.19 2.64 11.88
N PHE A 387 -11.06 1.96 11.64
CA PHE A 387 -10.22 1.33 12.67
C PHE A 387 -9.88 2.26 13.84
N VAL A 388 -9.56 3.52 13.58
CA VAL A 388 -9.07 4.47 14.60
C VAL A 388 -10.12 4.72 15.69
N PRO A 389 -11.32 5.24 15.37
CA PRO A 389 -12.36 5.44 16.38
C PRO A 389 -12.87 4.12 16.98
N LEU A 390 -12.97 3.04 16.18
CA LEU A 390 -13.46 1.75 16.67
C LEU A 390 -12.52 1.12 17.70
N THR A 391 -11.21 1.21 17.48
CA THR A 391 -10.20 0.71 18.42
C THR A 391 -10.18 1.53 19.70
N ALA A 392 -10.28 2.85 19.61
CA ALA A 392 -10.38 3.70 20.79
C ALA A 392 -11.63 3.37 21.64
N ARG A 393 -12.79 3.18 21.00
CA ARG A 393 -14.04 2.78 21.67
C ARG A 393 -13.95 1.37 22.24
N GLY A 394 -13.38 0.42 21.49
CA GLY A 394 -13.16 -0.95 21.96
C GLY A 394 -12.24 -1.01 23.18
N ALA A 395 -11.14 -0.26 23.17
CA ALA A 395 -10.25 -0.17 24.32
C ALA A 395 -10.95 0.41 25.55
N ARG A 396 -11.79 1.45 25.40
CA ARG A 396 -12.60 2.01 26.49
C ARG A 396 -13.60 1.00 27.04
N ALA A 397 -14.32 0.29 26.16
CA ALA A 397 -15.29 -0.74 26.57
C ALA A 397 -14.62 -1.90 27.31
N GLN A 398 -13.48 -2.37 26.80
CA GLN A 398 -12.68 -3.42 27.45
C GLN A 398 -12.16 -2.97 28.82
N LEU A 399 -11.66 -1.74 28.94
CA LEU A 399 -11.22 -1.18 30.22
C LEU A 399 -12.36 -1.03 31.23
N ALA A 400 -13.57 -0.67 30.80
CA ALA A 400 -14.74 -0.59 31.67
C ALA A 400 -15.08 -1.95 32.29
N VAL A 401 -15.03 -3.04 31.50
CA VAL A 401 -15.22 -4.40 32.00
C VAL A 401 -14.11 -4.81 32.97
N ILE A 402 -12.84 -4.52 32.64
CA ILE A 402 -11.68 -4.81 33.53
C ILE A 402 -11.84 -4.10 34.88
N ARG A 403 -12.34 -2.87 34.87
CA ARG A 403 -12.58 -2.05 36.06
C ARG A 403 -13.89 -2.37 36.77
N LYS A 404 -14.64 -3.40 36.30
CA LYS A 404 -15.97 -3.77 36.81
C LYS A 404 -17.00 -2.63 36.77
N GLN A 405 -16.81 -1.68 35.86
CA GLN A 405 -17.73 -0.55 35.62
C GLN A 405 -18.85 -0.92 34.64
N SER A 406 -18.70 -2.04 33.94
CA SER A 406 -19.71 -2.57 33.02
C SER A 406 -19.68 -4.09 33.05
N PRO A 407 -20.83 -4.77 32.89
CA PRO A 407 -20.86 -6.23 32.82
C PRO A 407 -20.15 -6.71 31.55
N ALA A 408 -19.59 -7.92 31.61
CA ALA A 408 -19.03 -8.55 30.43
C ALA A 408 -20.15 -8.87 29.43
N PRO A 409 -19.99 -8.55 28.14
CA PRO A 409 -21.00 -8.86 27.16
C PRO A 409 -21.17 -10.38 26.97
N GLN A 410 -22.42 -10.76 26.76
CA GLN A 410 -22.83 -12.09 26.30
C GLN A 410 -22.12 -12.41 24.97
N PRO A 411 -21.83 -13.70 24.68
CA PRO A 411 -21.45 -14.13 23.34
C PRO A 411 -22.48 -13.63 22.32
N ARG A 412 -22.01 -13.08 21.19
CA ARG A 412 -22.93 -12.65 20.14
C ARG A 412 -23.58 -13.87 19.50
N GLU A 413 -24.88 -13.78 19.24
CA GLU A 413 -25.54 -14.69 18.32
C GLU A 413 -24.95 -14.50 16.92
N SER A 414 -24.88 -15.60 16.15
CA SER A 414 -24.41 -15.57 14.77
C SER A 414 -25.48 -14.89 13.92
N HIS A 415 -25.26 -13.62 13.58
CA HIS A 415 -26.05 -12.94 12.57
C HIS A 415 -25.42 -13.14 11.21
N SER A 416 -26.26 -13.42 10.21
CA SER A 416 -25.81 -13.58 8.84
C SER A 416 -25.19 -12.28 8.31
N GLY A 417 -23.99 -12.40 7.73
CA GLY A 417 -23.27 -11.28 7.11
C GLY A 417 -23.91 -10.74 5.83
N TRP A 418 -24.94 -11.41 5.30
CA TRP A 418 -25.58 -11.05 4.02
C TRP A 418 -26.11 -9.63 3.99
N GLN A 419 -26.76 -9.16 5.06
CA GLN A 419 -27.28 -7.78 5.11
C GLN A 419 -26.18 -6.72 4.97
N GLN A 420 -25.02 -6.95 5.61
CA GLN A 420 -23.86 -6.07 5.50
C GLN A 420 -23.26 -6.10 4.09
N LEU A 421 -23.20 -7.29 3.48
CA LEU A 421 -22.74 -7.45 2.11
C LEU A 421 -23.67 -6.73 1.12
N SER A 422 -24.99 -6.96 1.21
CA SER A 422 -25.99 -6.31 0.36
C SER A 422 -25.93 -4.79 0.47
N LEU A 423 -25.77 -4.24 1.69
CA LEU A 423 -25.62 -2.81 1.89
C LEU A 423 -24.33 -2.25 1.25
N ALA A 424 -23.21 -2.96 1.39
CA ALA A 424 -21.95 -2.56 0.75
C ALA A 424 -22.04 -2.59 -0.78
N LEU A 425 -22.64 -3.65 -1.34
CA LEU A 425 -22.86 -3.80 -2.77
C LEU A 425 -23.79 -2.71 -3.31
N ALA A 426 -24.88 -2.40 -2.60
CA ALA A 426 -25.80 -1.32 -2.99
C ALA A 426 -25.11 0.04 -3.01
N LEU A 427 -24.29 0.36 -2.00
CA LEU A 427 -23.52 1.60 -1.95
C LEU A 427 -22.50 1.68 -3.10
N VAL A 428 -21.79 0.60 -3.36
CA VAL A 428 -20.83 0.51 -4.47
C VAL A 428 -21.53 0.68 -5.82
N ALA A 429 -22.63 -0.03 -6.04
CA ALA A 429 -23.42 0.05 -7.27
C ALA A 429 -23.96 1.47 -7.50
N LEU A 430 -24.43 2.14 -6.43
CA LEU A 430 -24.87 3.53 -6.50
C LEU A 430 -23.72 4.47 -6.92
N VAL A 431 -22.54 4.34 -6.32
CA VAL A 431 -21.36 5.16 -6.68
C VAL A 431 -20.97 4.93 -8.13
N VAL A 432 -20.94 3.69 -8.60
CA VAL A 432 -20.63 3.37 -9.99
C VAL A 432 -21.70 3.94 -10.93
N ALA A 433 -22.98 3.78 -10.61
CA ALA A 433 -24.08 4.25 -11.44
C ALA A 433 -24.12 5.78 -11.59
N CYS A 434 -23.82 6.52 -10.52
CA CYS A 434 -23.84 7.99 -10.54
C CYS A 434 -22.66 8.61 -11.30
N PHE A 435 -21.49 7.94 -11.35
CA PHE A 435 -20.26 8.55 -11.87
C PHE A 435 -19.71 7.90 -13.14
N GLY A 436 -20.21 6.72 -13.53
CA GLY A 436 -19.82 6.02 -14.76
C GLY A 436 -18.31 5.71 -14.85
N GLY A 437 -17.84 5.30 -16.04
CA GLY A 437 -16.40 5.21 -16.33
C GLY A 437 -15.68 3.99 -15.72
N LEU A 438 -16.40 2.87 -15.50
CA LEU A 438 -15.76 1.56 -15.44
C LEU A 438 -15.43 1.15 -16.88
N GLY A 439 -14.17 0.78 -17.14
CA GLY A 439 -13.65 0.49 -18.48
C GLY A 439 -14.57 -0.41 -19.31
N GLY A 440 -15.36 0.23 -20.17
CA GLY A 440 -15.96 -0.38 -21.34
C GLY A 440 -15.05 -0.04 -22.50
N ALA A 441 -14.83 -1.00 -23.41
CA ALA A 441 -14.19 -0.76 -24.70
C ALA A 441 -14.62 0.61 -25.24
N PRO A 442 -13.72 1.38 -25.89
CA PRO A 442 -14.05 2.71 -26.38
C PRO A 442 -15.38 2.58 -27.08
N ARG A 443 -16.43 3.17 -26.48
CA ARG A 443 -17.67 3.36 -27.21
C ARG A 443 -17.20 4.25 -28.34
N SER A 444 -17.04 3.65 -29.52
CA SER A 444 -17.25 4.34 -30.77
C SER A 444 -18.58 5.04 -30.56
N THR A 445 -18.50 6.30 -30.14
CA THR A 445 -19.62 7.21 -30.18
C THR A 445 -20.16 7.04 -31.59
N PRO A 446 -21.44 6.69 -31.77
CA PRO A 446 -22.00 6.66 -33.11
C PRO A 446 -21.67 8.02 -33.69
N SER A 447 -20.97 8.01 -34.82
CA SER A 447 -20.71 9.20 -35.61
C SER A 447 -22.06 9.81 -35.89
N THR A 448 -22.48 10.77 -35.06
CA THR A 448 -23.42 11.78 -35.49
C THR A 448 -22.75 12.37 -36.71
N THR A 449 -23.39 12.17 -37.86
CA THR A 449 -23.02 12.76 -39.15
C THR A 449 -22.93 14.27 -38.96
N ALA A 450 -21.76 14.72 -38.50
CA ALA A 450 -21.38 16.11 -38.55
C ALA A 450 -21.18 16.41 -40.02
N SER A 451 -21.93 17.40 -40.51
CA SER A 451 -21.81 17.96 -41.84
C SER A 451 -20.34 18.02 -42.24
N SER A 452 -20.00 17.35 -43.35
CA SER A 452 -18.66 17.31 -43.89
C SER A 452 -18.23 18.74 -44.23
N ALA A 453 -17.48 19.37 -43.34
CA ALA A 453 -16.69 20.54 -43.70
C ALA A 453 -15.74 20.14 -44.84
N PRO A 454 -15.42 21.05 -45.78
CA PRO A 454 -14.45 20.75 -46.82
C PRO A 454 -13.10 20.46 -46.17
N SER A 455 -12.70 19.19 -46.16
CA SER A 455 -11.38 18.78 -45.72
C SER A 455 -10.37 19.14 -46.80
N THR A 456 -9.30 19.83 -46.44
CA THR A 456 -8.20 20.17 -47.37
C THR A 456 -7.39 18.95 -47.79
N GLY A 457 -7.54 17.82 -47.08
CA GLY A 457 -6.70 16.63 -47.21
C GLY A 457 -5.31 16.78 -46.58
N GLN A 458 -5.00 17.95 -45.99
CA GLN A 458 -3.74 18.21 -45.32
C GLN A 458 -3.84 17.96 -43.81
N THR A 459 -2.74 17.55 -43.20
CA THR A 459 -2.63 17.27 -41.77
C THR A 459 -1.71 18.29 -41.11
N THR A 460 -2.18 18.88 -40.01
CA THR A 460 -1.39 19.76 -39.13
C THR A 460 -1.06 18.98 -37.86
N THR A 461 0.23 18.74 -37.62
CA THR A 461 0.71 18.09 -36.40
C THR A 461 1.29 19.13 -35.46
N ILE A 462 0.82 19.16 -34.21
CA ILE A 462 1.32 20.09 -33.18
C ILE A 462 1.73 19.30 -31.94
N ALA A 463 2.95 19.56 -31.46
CA ALA A 463 3.43 19.02 -30.19
C ALA A 463 2.86 19.86 -29.04
N VAL A 464 2.29 19.17 -28.04
CA VAL A 464 1.74 19.79 -26.83
C VAL A 464 2.37 19.12 -25.62
N THR A 465 2.91 19.93 -24.72
CA THR A 465 3.47 19.45 -23.45
C THR A 465 2.52 19.79 -22.31
N MET A 466 2.24 18.81 -21.46
CA MET A 466 1.56 19.04 -20.18
C MET A 466 2.62 19.30 -19.12
N GLU A 467 2.68 20.52 -18.63
CA GLU A 467 3.60 20.96 -17.60
C GLU A 467 2.81 21.50 -16.42
N HIS A 468 3.12 21.00 -15.21
CA HIS A 468 2.40 21.32 -13.98
C HIS A 468 0.86 21.14 -14.11
N MET A 469 0.12 22.23 -14.33
CA MET A 469 -1.34 22.27 -14.44
C MET A 469 -1.80 22.97 -15.72
N ALA A 470 -0.97 23.00 -16.76
CA ALA A 470 -1.26 23.70 -18.01
C ALA A 470 -0.83 22.87 -19.23
N PHE A 471 -1.48 23.15 -20.37
CA PHE A 471 -1.01 22.71 -21.68
C PHE A 471 -0.10 23.79 -22.27
N SER A 472 0.99 23.41 -22.91
CA SER A 472 1.95 24.32 -23.55
C SER A 472 2.27 23.82 -24.96
N PRO A 473 1.88 24.54 -26.02
CA PRO A 473 0.96 25.69 -26.01
C PRO A 473 -0.46 25.31 -25.56
N ASN A 474 -1.21 26.25 -24.98
CA ASN A 474 -2.64 26.09 -24.67
C ASN A 474 -3.57 26.63 -25.75
N GLU A 475 -3.05 27.26 -26.80
CA GLU A 475 -3.80 27.67 -27.98
C GLU A 475 -3.16 27.06 -29.23
N LEU A 476 -3.92 26.26 -29.97
CA LEU A 476 -3.49 25.57 -31.17
C LEU A 476 -4.14 26.22 -32.38
N VAL A 477 -3.34 26.89 -33.21
CA VAL A 477 -3.82 27.51 -34.44
C VAL A 477 -3.69 26.52 -35.60
N VAL A 478 -4.81 26.18 -36.23
CA VAL A 478 -4.89 25.16 -37.29
C VAL A 478 -5.54 25.75 -38.54
N PRO A 479 -4.95 25.64 -39.74
CA PRO A 479 -5.61 26.10 -40.97
C PRO A 479 -6.98 25.45 -41.16
N ARG A 480 -7.99 26.26 -41.47
CA ARG A 480 -9.38 25.76 -41.60
C ARG A 480 -9.47 24.62 -42.61
N GLY A 481 -10.03 23.50 -42.18
CA GLY A 481 -10.23 22.28 -42.98
C GLY A 481 -9.07 21.27 -42.93
N ASN A 482 -7.94 21.59 -42.29
CA ASN A 482 -6.88 20.62 -42.03
C ASN A 482 -7.27 19.64 -40.93
N SER A 483 -6.78 18.41 -41.03
CA SER A 483 -6.85 17.42 -39.95
C SER A 483 -5.82 17.72 -38.88
N LEU A 484 -6.22 17.85 -37.62
CA LEU A 484 -5.31 18.06 -36.50
C LEU A 484 -4.85 16.72 -35.90
N VAL A 485 -3.54 16.61 -35.70
CA VAL A 485 -2.88 15.58 -34.89
C VAL A 485 -2.12 16.26 -33.76
N ILE A 486 -2.34 15.80 -32.53
CA ILE A 486 -1.62 16.30 -31.35
C ILE A 486 -0.62 15.25 -30.90
N GLU A 487 0.65 15.64 -30.80
CA GLU A 487 1.68 14.85 -30.13
C GLU A 487 1.80 15.33 -28.69
N LEU A 488 1.09 14.65 -27.80
CA LEU A 488 0.95 15.03 -26.40
C LEU A 488 2.05 14.36 -25.57
N THR A 489 2.77 15.13 -24.74
CA THR A 489 3.75 14.60 -23.78
C THR A 489 3.43 15.08 -22.37
N ASN A 490 3.44 14.17 -21.39
CA ASN A 490 3.33 14.53 -19.99
C ASN A 490 4.72 14.79 -19.38
N ALA A 491 5.10 16.05 -19.23
CA ALA A 491 6.35 16.46 -18.57
C ALA A 491 6.16 16.82 -17.09
N SER A 492 4.95 16.66 -16.55
CA SER A 492 4.60 16.88 -15.15
C SER A 492 4.95 15.68 -14.26
N ASP A 493 4.97 15.87 -12.95
CA ASP A 493 5.13 14.83 -11.93
C ASP A 493 3.79 14.16 -11.52
N MET A 494 2.69 14.59 -12.13
CA MET A 494 1.34 14.05 -11.96
C MET A 494 0.85 13.37 -13.24
N ASP A 495 -0.13 12.48 -13.09
CA ASP A 495 -0.87 11.98 -14.26
C ASP A 495 -1.63 13.14 -14.90
N HIS A 496 -1.78 13.13 -16.23
CA HIS A 496 -2.64 14.05 -16.97
C HIS A 496 -3.33 13.33 -18.14
N ASP A 497 -4.32 13.99 -18.72
CA ASP A 497 -4.95 13.59 -19.97
C ASP A 497 -5.42 14.84 -20.72
N LEU A 498 -5.79 14.64 -21.98
CA LEU A 498 -6.42 15.63 -22.83
C LEU A 498 -7.66 15.00 -23.45
N ILE A 499 -8.81 15.61 -23.22
CA ILE A 499 -10.00 15.40 -24.04
C ILE A 499 -10.18 16.61 -24.95
N ILE A 500 -10.49 16.36 -26.22
CA ILE A 500 -11.01 17.36 -27.15
C ILE A 500 -12.50 17.10 -27.31
N GLU A 501 -13.30 18.14 -27.08
CA GLU A 501 -14.75 18.03 -27.00
C GLU A 501 -15.35 17.27 -28.19
N GLY A 502 -16.00 16.12 -27.90
CA GLY A 502 -16.69 15.29 -28.88
C GLY A 502 -15.80 14.64 -29.96
N ARG A 503 -14.47 14.77 -29.90
CA ARG A 503 -13.55 14.31 -30.95
C ARG A 503 -12.61 13.21 -30.48
N ALA A 504 -11.80 13.48 -29.46
CA ALA A 504 -10.69 12.59 -29.12
C ALA A 504 -10.36 12.63 -27.62
N HIS A 505 -9.77 11.54 -27.12
CA HIS A 505 -9.28 11.43 -25.76
C HIS A 505 -7.91 10.75 -25.77
N SER A 506 -6.95 11.30 -25.04
CA SER A 506 -5.60 10.74 -24.97
C SER A 506 -5.50 9.45 -24.16
N GLY A 507 -6.52 9.14 -23.34
CA GLY A 507 -6.32 8.28 -22.19
C GLY A 507 -5.42 8.94 -21.13
N ARG A 508 -5.23 8.28 -19.99
CA ARG A 508 -4.39 8.83 -18.92
C ARG A 508 -2.91 8.57 -19.19
N LEU A 509 -2.11 9.63 -19.16
CA LEU A 509 -0.66 9.60 -19.33
C LEU A 509 0.01 9.80 -17.98
N ALA A 510 0.82 8.83 -17.56
CA ALA A 510 1.71 8.98 -16.41
C ALA A 510 2.88 9.94 -16.72
N PRO A 511 3.59 10.45 -15.70
CA PRO A 511 4.81 11.26 -15.90
C PRO A 511 5.78 10.62 -16.90
N GLY A 512 6.21 11.39 -17.89
CA GLY A 512 7.13 10.98 -18.95
C GLY A 512 6.50 10.17 -20.09
N GLN A 513 5.19 9.92 -20.08
CA GLN A 513 4.50 9.25 -21.18
C GLN A 513 4.03 10.25 -22.25
N SER A 514 3.98 9.78 -23.49
CA SER A 514 3.45 10.53 -24.63
C SER A 514 2.34 9.74 -25.34
N ALA A 515 1.43 10.44 -25.98
CA ALA A 515 0.42 9.86 -26.87
C ALA A 515 0.20 10.73 -28.10
N ARG A 516 -0.15 10.07 -29.21
CA ARG A 516 -0.56 10.72 -30.45
C ARG A 516 -2.08 10.68 -30.55
N ILE A 517 -2.70 11.85 -30.68
CA ILE A 517 -4.16 12.01 -30.68
C ILE A 517 -4.60 12.54 -32.04
N GLU A 518 -5.46 11.80 -32.71
CA GLU A 518 -6.06 12.24 -33.97
C GLU A 518 -7.39 12.93 -33.67
N VAL A 519 -7.43 14.25 -33.86
CA VAL A 519 -8.63 15.06 -33.62
C VAL A 519 -9.53 15.10 -34.86
N GLY A 520 -8.92 15.00 -36.05
CA GLY A 520 -9.61 15.08 -37.34
C GLY A 520 -9.74 16.53 -37.86
N PRO A 521 -10.56 16.76 -38.90
CA PRO A 521 -10.69 18.06 -39.57
C PRO A 521 -11.21 19.16 -38.63
N VAL A 522 -10.52 20.31 -38.63
CA VAL A 522 -10.89 21.48 -37.80
C VAL A 522 -11.52 22.56 -38.69
N ALA A 523 -12.82 22.80 -38.53
CA ALA A 523 -13.55 23.85 -39.24
C ALA A 523 -14.05 24.99 -38.33
N GLU A 524 -14.29 24.65 -37.07
CA GLU A 524 -14.80 25.53 -36.01
C GLU A 524 -13.87 25.44 -34.79
N PRO A 525 -13.89 26.44 -33.89
CA PRO A 525 -13.14 26.36 -32.64
C PRO A 525 -13.53 25.13 -31.82
N LEU A 526 -12.54 24.48 -31.21
CA LEU A 526 -12.76 23.33 -30.32
C LEU A 526 -12.14 23.62 -28.95
N GLU A 527 -12.82 23.19 -27.89
CA GLU A 527 -12.26 23.18 -26.55
C GLU A 527 -11.65 21.82 -26.21
N GLY A 528 -10.55 21.87 -25.47
CA GLY A 528 -9.91 20.75 -24.82
C GLY A 528 -9.64 21.02 -23.36
N TRP A 529 -9.59 19.97 -22.54
CA TRP A 529 -9.26 20.09 -21.13
C TRP A 529 -8.71 18.79 -20.54
N CYS A 530 -8.09 18.89 -19.37
CA CYS A 530 -7.74 17.72 -18.57
C CYS A 530 -8.94 17.29 -17.72
N THR A 531 -9.29 15.99 -17.77
CA THR A 531 -10.44 15.41 -17.07
C THR A 531 -10.15 15.02 -15.63
N ILE A 532 -8.90 15.15 -15.19
CA ILE A 532 -8.52 14.91 -13.80
C ILE A 532 -9.29 15.86 -12.89
N ALA A 533 -9.87 15.30 -11.83
CA ALA A 533 -10.77 16.02 -10.94
C ALA A 533 -10.11 17.29 -10.41
N GLY A 534 -10.73 18.44 -10.69
CA GLY A 534 -10.23 19.76 -10.28
C GLY A 534 -9.30 20.45 -11.28
N HIS A 535 -8.77 19.77 -12.30
CA HIS A 535 -7.78 20.36 -13.22
C HIS A 535 -8.40 21.39 -14.17
N ARG A 536 -9.53 21.07 -14.83
CA ARG A 536 -10.26 22.05 -15.66
C ARG A 536 -10.66 23.30 -14.86
N THR A 537 -11.15 23.12 -13.63
CA THR A 537 -11.53 24.25 -12.75
C THR A 537 -10.33 25.09 -12.30
N GLN A 538 -9.12 24.53 -12.36
CA GLN A 538 -7.86 25.24 -12.10
C GLN A 538 -7.23 25.83 -13.37
N GLY A 539 -7.93 25.76 -14.52
CA GLY A 539 -7.50 26.40 -15.77
C GLY A 539 -6.74 25.49 -16.73
N MET A 540 -6.63 24.19 -16.46
CA MET A 540 -5.98 23.23 -17.37
C MET A 540 -6.86 22.95 -18.60
N THR A 541 -6.85 23.91 -19.52
CA THR A 541 -7.68 24.01 -20.72
C THR A 541 -6.82 24.31 -21.93
N LEU A 542 -7.29 23.89 -23.10
CA LEU A 542 -6.64 24.05 -24.39
C LEU A 542 -7.69 24.50 -25.40
N SER A 543 -7.35 25.47 -26.25
CA SER A 543 -8.23 25.96 -27.31
C SER A 543 -7.64 25.61 -28.66
N VAL A 544 -8.45 25.09 -29.57
CA VAL A 544 -8.07 24.91 -30.97
C VAL A 544 -8.82 25.95 -31.79
N VAL A 545 -8.08 26.81 -32.50
CA VAL A 545 -8.64 27.92 -33.26
C VAL A 545 -8.37 27.71 -34.75
N PRO A 546 -9.41 27.67 -35.61
CA PRO A 546 -9.23 27.63 -37.04
C PRO A 546 -8.75 28.99 -37.56
N ALA A 547 -7.66 29.01 -38.33
CA ALA A 547 -7.12 30.20 -39.01
C ALA A 547 -7.31 30.16 -40.52
#